data_AF-A0A9P8FG11-F1
#
_entry.id   AF-A0A9P8FG11-F1
#
_cell.length_a   1.000
_cell.length_b   1.000
_cell.length_c   1.000
_cell.angle_alpha   90.00
_cell.angle_beta   90.00
_cell.angle_gamma   90.00
#
_symmetry.space_group_name_H-M   'P 1'
#
loop_
_entity.id
_entity.type
_entity.pdbx_description
1 polymer ?
#
loop_
_entity_poly.entity_id
_entity_poly.type
_entity_poly.pdbx_seq_one_letter_code
_entity_poly.pdbx_strand_id
1 'polypeptide(L)'
;KVANSRIDHYLDLIEQRLSKSRFLVGDELTAADIQMVFPLTTQRAFVPIDLSAYPNILRYLKEIGERPAYRKTFEKAETTLQPMLDANPPSPYKF
;
A
#
# COMPACT_ATOMS: atom_id res chain seq x y z
N LYS A 1 3.60 22.13 11.29
CA LYS A 1 3.23 21.01 10.39
C LYS A 1 4.08 21.12 9.13
N VAL A 2 5.27 20.54 9.13
CA VAL A 2 6.08 20.33 7.90
C VAL A 2 6.47 18.85 7.91
N ALA A 3 5.47 17.99 7.80
CA ALA A 3 5.67 16.58 7.53
C ALA A 3 5.32 16.37 6.06
N ASN A 4 6.35 16.34 5.21
CA ASN A 4 6.42 15.80 3.84
C ASN A 4 5.29 16.06 2.82
N SER A 5 5.13 17.30 2.35
CA SER A 5 4.19 17.65 1.26
C SER A 5 4.36 16.83 -0.03
N ARG A 6 5.54 16.23 -0.27
CA ARG A 6 5.78 15.38 -1.44
C ARG A 6 5.11 14.01 -1.32
N ILE A 7 5.11 13.40 -0.13
CA ILE A 7 4.49 12.08 0.08
C ILE A 7 2.98 12.23 -0.05
N ASP A 8 2.40 13.22 0.62
CA ASP A 8 0.97 13.53 0.51
C ASP A 8 0.57 13.76 -0.94
N HIS A 9 1.35 14.55 -1.70
CA HIS A 9 1.10 14.76 -3.12
C HIS A 9 1.11 13.46 -3.95
N TYR A 10 2.05 12.54 -3.69
CA TYR A 10 2.07 11.26 -4.41
C TYR A 10 0.90 10.36 -4.00
N LEU A 11 0.52 10.36 -2.72
CA LEU A 11 -0.65 9.63 -2.25
C LEU A 11 -1.94 10.17 -2.88
N ASP A 12 -2.08 11.50 -3.00
CA ASP A 12 -3.19 12.15 -3.71
C ASP A 12 -3.26 11.69 -5.18
N LEU A 13 -2.12 11.62 -5.87
CA LEU A 13 -2.06 11.15 -7.26
C LEU A 13 -2.46 9.68 -7.39
N ILE A 14 -1.99 8.82 -6.48
CA ILE A 14 -2.32 7.39 -6.47
C ILE A 14 -3.81 7.21 -6.15
N GLU A 15 -4.34 7.92 -5.17
CA GLU A 15 -5.75 7.91 -4.78
C GLU A 15 -6.64 8.35 -5.96
N GLN A 16 -6.30 9.46 -6.61
CA GLN A 16 -7.02 9.94 -7.80
C GLN A 16 -6.94 8.95 -8.96
N ARG A 17 -5.82 8.21 -9.10
CA ARG A 17 -5.70 7.18 -10.12
C ARG A 17 -6.62 5.99 -9.82
N LEU A 18 -6.58 5.49 -8.58
CA LEU A 18 -7.38 4.35 -8.12
C LEU A 18 -8.87 4.69 -7.96
N SER A 19 -9.24 5.96 -7.95
CA SER A 19 -10.65 6.38 -8.03
C SER A 19 -11.24 6.17 -9.43
N LYS A 20 -10.41 6.00 -10.47
CA LYS A 20 -10.84 5.88 -11.87
C LYS A 20 -10.76 4.45 -12.41
N SER A 21 -10.00 3.58 -11.76
CA SER A 21 -9.81 2.20 -12.18
C SER A 21 -9.56 1.29 -10.98
N ARG A 22 -9.80 -0.01 -11.15
CA ARG A 22 -9.62 -0.99 -10.07
C ARG A 22 -8.16 -1.10 -9.62
N PHE A 23 -7.23 -1.14 -10.59
CA PHE A 23 -5.78 -1.19 -10.42
C PHE A 23 -5.11 0.03 -11.06
N LEU A 24 -3.79 0.14 -10.98
CA LEU A 24 -3.05 1.31 -11.48
C LEU A 24 -3.09 1.45 -13.00
N VAL A 25 -3.27 0.36 -13.74
CA VAL A 25 -3.32 0.34 -15.22
C VAL A 25 -4.62 -0.31 -15.70
N GLY A 26 -5.74 0.24 -15.25
CA GLY A 26 -7.07 -0.26 -15.64
C GLY A 26 -7.60 -1.32 -14.67
N ASP A 27 -8.35 -2.29 -15.18
CA ASP A 27 -9.08 -3.25 -14.34
C ASP A 27 -8.38 -4.60 -14.16
N GLU A 28 -7.23 -4.77 -14.80
CA GLU A 28 -6.38 -5.96 -14.68
C GLU A 28 -5.12 -5.67 -13.86
N LEU A 29 -4.65 -6.68 -13.12
CA LEU A 29 -3.40 -6.57 -12.35
C LEU A 29 -2.21 -6.56 -13.30
N THR A 30 -1.31 -5.61 -13.11
CA THR A 30 -0.11 -5.42 -13.93
C THR A 30 1.17 -5.36 -13.10
N ALA A 31 2.31 -5.27 -13.79
CA ALA A 31 3.60 -5.03 -13.13
C ALA A 31 3.64 -3.72 -12.33
N ALA A 32 2.85 -2.70 -12.72
CA ALA A 32 2.77 -1.45 -11.98
C ALA A 32 2.25 -1.68 -10.55
N ASP A 33 1.26 -2.57 -10.40
CA ASP A 33 0.69 -2.90 -9.10
C ASP A 33 1.66 -3.71 -8.23
N ILE A 34 2.40 -4.62 -8.86
CA ILE A 34 3.46 -5.40 -8.20
C ILE A 34 4.56 -4.48 -7.66
N GLN A 35 4.97 -3.47 -8.44
CA GLN A 35 5.96 -2.50 -7.99
C GLN A 35 5.42 -1.61 -6.86
N MET A 36 4.16 -1.17 -6.95
CA MET A 36 3.58 -0.19 -6.03
C MET A 36 3.05 -0.77 -4.72
N VAL A 37 2.87 -2.09 -4.60
CA VAL A 37 2.38 -2.66 -3.34
C VAL A 37 3.39 -2.49 -2.20
N PHE A 38 4.69 -2.60 -2.48
CA PHE A 38 5.74 -2.46 -1.45
C PHE A 38 5.73 -1.09 -0.73
N PRO A 39 5.79 0.06 -1.44
CA PRO A 39 5.80 1.37 -0.77
C PRO A 39 4.53 1.66 0.03
N LEU A 40 3.40 1.04 -0.33
CA LEU A 40 2.11 1.19 0.36
C LEU A 40 1.89 0.16 1.48
N THR A 41 2.76 -0.84 1.61
CA THR A 41 2.68 -1.88 2.65
C THR A 41 3.97 -1.90 3.48
N THR A 42 4.92 -2.79 3.19
CA THR A 42 6.11 -3.05 4.00
C THR A 42 6.94 -1.79 4.28
N GLN A 43 7.03 -0.85 3.33
CA GLN A 43 7.79 0.40 3.58
C GLN A 43 7.23 1.21 4.76
N ARG A 44 5.93 1.08 5.04
CA ARG A 44 5.27 1.78 6.16
C ARG A 44 5.73 1.29 7.53
N ALA A 45 6.39 0.14 7.60
CA ALA A 45 7.07 -0.31 8.80
C ALA A 45 8.29 0.56 9.12
N PHE A 46 8.93 1.16 8.11
CA PHE A 46 10.10 2.02 8.29
C PHE A 46 9.74 3.51 8.28
N VAL A 47 8.74 3.88 7.49
CA VAL A 47 8.25 5.26 7.34
C VAL A 47 6.75 5.29 7.63
N PRO A 48 6.34 5.61 8.86
CA PRO A 48 4.93 5.63 9.23
C PRO A 48 4.13 6.60 8.35
N ILE A 49 3.14 6.07 7.65
CA ILE A 49 2.23 6.82 6.78
C ILE A 49 0.81 6.42 7.16
N ASP A 50 -0.01 7.42 7.49
CA ASP A 50 -1.44 7.23 7.72
C ASP A 50 -2.19 7.31 6.40
N LEU A 51 -2.89 6.23 6.05
CA LEU A 51 -3.68 6.11 4.83
C LEU A 51 -5.18 6.33 5.05
N SER A 52 -5.61 6.75 6.25
CA SER A 52 -7.03 6.92 6.60
C SER A 52 -7.79 7.88 5.69
N ALA A 53 -7.09 8.83 5.05
CA ALA A 53 -7.67 9.77 4.11
C ALA A 53 -7.85 9.23 2.67
N TYR A 54 -7.34 8.02 2.37
CA TYR A 54 -7.21 7.50 0.99
C TYR A 54 -8.00 6.20 0.80
N PRO A 55 -9.34 6.25 0.69
CA PRO A 55 -10.18 5.06 0.64
C PRO A 55 -9.94 4.18 -0.59
N ASN A 56 -9.56 4.74 -1.75
CA ASN A 56 -9.28 3.93 -2.93
C ASN A 56 -7.95 3.18 -2.81
N ILE A 57 -6.94 3.78 -2.15
CA ILE A 57 -5.72 3.07 -1.76
C ILE A 57 -6.04 1.91 -0.81
N LEU A 58 -6.89 2.13 0.20
CA LEU A 58 -7.26 1.07 1.15
C LEU A 58 -8.04 -0.08 0.47
N ARG A 59 -8.97 0.25 -0.43
CA ARG A 59 -9.65 -0.74 -1.28
C ARG A 59 -8.64 -1.57 -2.07
N TYR A 60 -7.72 -0.89 -2.77
CA TYR A 60 -6.67 -1.52 -3.57
C TYR A 60 -5.77 -2.45 -2.74
N LEU A 61 -5.33 -2.02 -1.56
CA LEU A 61 -4.51 -2.84 -0.66
C LEU A 61 -5.25 -4.09 -0.20
N LYS A 62 -6.52 -3.95 0.20
CA LYS A 62 -7.37 -5.09 0.58
C LYS A 62 -7.49 -6.09 -0.56
N GLU A 63 -7.81 -5.62 -1.77
CA GLU A 63 -7.96 -6.48 -2.94
C GLU A 63 -6.67 -7.24 -3.30
N ILE A 64 -5.50 -6.58 -3.20
CA ILE A 64 -4.21 -7.26 -3.43
C ILE A 64 -3.89 -8.24 -2.31
N GLY A 65 -4.09 -7.84 -1.06
CA GLY A 65 -3.81 -8.65 0.14
C GLY A 65 -4.68 -9.92 0.23
N GLU A 66 -5.86 -9.93 -0.40
CA GLU A 66 -6.73 -11.10 -0.48
C GLU A 66 -6.28 -12.13 -1.53
N ARG A 67 -5.36 -11.78 -2.44
CA ARG A 67 -4.93 -12.69 -3.50
C ARG A 67 -4.07 -13.83 -2.92
N PRO A 68 -4.39 -15.10 -3.21
CA PRO A 68 -3.58 -16.24 -2.74
C PRO A 68 -2.12 -16.17 -3.18
N ALA A 69 -1.87 -15.69 -4.40
CA ALA A 69 -0.51 -15.52 -4.92
C ALA A 69 0.29 -14.48 -4.12
N TYR A 70 -0.34 -13.38 -3.69
CA TYR A 70 0.30 -12.36 -2.87
C TYR A 70 0.66 -12.92 -1.51
N ARG A 71 -0.30 -13.56 -0.82
CA ARG A 71 -0.08 -14.19 0.50
C ARG A 71 1.06 -15.21 0.46
N LYS A 72 1.03 -16.13 -0.52
CA LYS A 72 2.08 -17.14 -0.71
C LYS A 72 3.45 -16.54 -1.01
N THR A 73 3.50 -15.43 -1.73
CA THR A 73 4.76 -14.73 -2.02
C THR A 73 5.27 -14.04 -0.76
N PHE A 74 4.39 -13.36 -0.03
CA PHE A 74 4.73 -12.67 1.20
C PHE A 74 5.24 -13.65 2.26
N GLU A 75 4.53 -14.75 2.52
CA GLU A 75 4.95 -15.83 3.44
C GLU A 75 6.36 -16.38 3.13
N LYS A 76 6.75 -16.39 1.85
CA LYS A 76 8.08 -16.85 1.42
C LYS A 76 9.15 -15.77 1.51
N ALA A 77 8.79 -14.53 1.19
CA ALA A 77 9.73 -13.41 1.12
C ALA A 77 9.97 -12.77 2.49
N GLU A 78 8.98 -12.83 3.38
CA GLU A 78 8.96 -12.15 4.66
C GLU A 78 8.23 -13.02 5.70
N THR A 79 8.97 -13.45 6.72
CA THR A 79 8.47 -14.38 7.74
C THR A 79 8.18 -13.70 9.07
N THR A 80 8.61 -12.44 9.23
CA THR A 80 8.54 -11.74 10.52
C THR A 80 7.51 -10.61 10.53
N LEU A 81 7.10 -10.13 9.36
CA LEU A 81 6.11 -9.07 9.22
C LEU A 81 4.79 -9.62 8.68
N GLN A 82 3.74 -8.83 8.87
CA GLN A 82 2.49 -8.97 8.13
C GLN A 82 2.38 -7.81 7.15
N PRO A 83 1.79 -8.01 5.97
CA PRO A 83 1.57 -6.91 5.03
C PRO A 83 0.69 -5.85 5.70
N MET A 84 1.15 -4.61 5.67
CA MET A 84 0.49 -3.46 6.29
C MET A 84 -0.70 -2.98 5.46
N LEU A 85 -1.79 -3.74 5.50
CA LEU A 85 -3.00 -3.51 4.71
C LEU A 85 -3.96 -2.50 5.35
N ASP A 86 -3.86 -2.27 6.66
CA ASP A 86 -4.75 -1.36 7.40
C ASP A 86 -4.40 0.13 7.17
N ALA A 87 -5.34 1.00 7.56
CA ALA A 87 -5.21 2.45 7.37
C ALA A 87 -4.03 3.06 8.12
N ASN A 88 -3.74 2.62 9.34
CA ASN A 88 -2.63 3.13 10.14
C ASN A 88 -2.08 2.02 11.07
N PRO A 89 -1.43 0.99 10.50
CA PRO A 89 -0.88 -0.09 11.29
C PRO A 89 0.34 0.44 12.07
N PRO A 90 0.48 0.08 13.35
CA PRO A 90 1.62 0.50 14.14
C PRO A 90 2.91 -0.06 13.51
N SER A 91 3.94 0.78 13.45
CA SER A 91 5.27 0.32 13.07
C SER A 91 5.76 -0.74 14.07
N PRO A 92 6.25 -1.91 13.61
CA PRO A 92 6.90 -2.89 14.47
C PRO A 92 8.26 -2.39 14.96
N TYR A 93 8.85 -1.41 14.27
CA TYR A 93 10.12 -0.80 14.64
C TYR A 93 9.88 0.48 15.44
N LYS A 94 10.54 0.57 16.60
CA LYS A 94 10.60 1.79 17.40
C LYS A 94 11.88 2.53 17.01
N PHE A 95 11.74 3.69 16.40
CA PHE A 95 12.83 4.63 16.15
C PHE A 95 12.87 5.67 17.27
#